data_AF-A0A8H6W3D7-F1
#
_entry.id   AF-A0A8H6W3D7-F1
#
_cell.length_a   1.000
_cell.length_b   1.000
_cell.length_c   1.000
_cell.angle_alpha   90.00
_cell.angle_beta   90.00
_cell.angle_gamma   90.00
#
_symmetry.space_group_name_H-M   'P 1'
#
loop_
_entity.id
_entity.type
_entity.pdbx_description
1 polymer ?
#
loop_
_entity_poly.entity_id
_entity_poly.type
_entity_poly.pdbx_seq_one_letter_code
_entity_poly.pdbx_strand_id
1 'polypeptide(L)'
;MADNEDEGFFANILKPGSALQPQFLAVLDGAFATLLVILFALVFLTSGNLHIFVLIAIELGLWASVKWYTMHLSKLPRYNTLKVQ
;
A
#
# COMPACT_ATOMS: atom_id res chain seq x y z
N MET A 1 11.29 17.24 27.47
CA MET A 1 11.13 17.47 26.02
C MET A 1 10.63 16.17 25.42
N ALA A 2 9.31 15.98 25.38
CA ALA A 2 8.72 14.89 24.61
C ALA A 2 8.62 15.38 23.16
N ASP A 3 9.08 14.52 22.27
CA ASP A 3 9.27 14.74 20.86
C ASP A 3 7.92 14.92 20.14
N ASN A 4 7.78 15.97 19.34
CA ASN A 4 6.56 16.31 18.59
C ASN A 4 6.63 15.77 17.14
N GLU A 5 7.53 14.82 16.86
CA GLU A 5 7.73 14.24 15.52
C GLU A 5 6.52 13.39 15.08
N ASP A 6 5.84 12.70 16.01
CA ASP A 6 4.69 11.83 15.70
C ASP A 6 3.51 12.61 15.11
N GLU A 7 3.25 13.83 15.60
CA GLU A 7 2.18 14.68 15.07
C GLU A 7 2.45 15.07 13.62
N GLY A 8 3.71 15.24 13.23
CA GLY A 8 4.11 15.58 11.86
C GLY A 8 3.87 14.45 10.86
N PHE A 9 4.16 13.19 11.22
CA PHE A 9 3.96 12.04 10.32
C PHE A 9 2.48 11.66 10.19
N PHE A 10 1.72 11.64 11.30
CA PHE A 10 0.29 11.39 11.27
C PHE A 10 -0.49 12.55 10.64
N ALA A 11 -0.12 13.81 10.91
CA ALA A 11 -0.74 14.97 10.26
C ALA A 11 -0.39 15.05 8.77
N ASN A 12 0.79 14.58 8.34
CA ASN A 12 1.10 14.42 6.92
C ASN A 12 0.27 13.29 6.29
N ILE A 13 0.11 12.13 6.94
CA ILE A 13 -0.76 11.03 6.48
C ILE A 13 -2.24 11.48 6.36
N LEU A 14 -2.74 12.30 7.29
CA LEU A 14 -4.12 12.79 7.28
C LEU A 14 -4.33 14.02 6.39
N LYS A 15 -3.26 14.62 5.84
CA LYS A 15 -3.37 15.73 4.91
C LYS A 15 -3.96 15.22 3.58
N PRO A 16 -5.07 15.81 3.10
CA PRO A 16 -5.72 15.33 1.90
C PRO A 16 -4.75 15.48 0.71
N GLY A 17 -4.36 14.35 0.13
CA GLY A 17 -3.36 14.27 -0.95
C GLY A 17 -2.07 13.49 -0.61
N SER A 18 -1.86 13.09 0.65
CA SER A 18 -0.67 12.29 1.04
C SER A 18 -0.68 10.86 0.48
N ALA A 19 -1.86 10.32 0.17
CA ALA A 19 -2.02 9.06 -0.57
C ALA A 19 -1.41 9.07 -1.99
N LEU A 20 -1.04 10.24 -2.53
CA LEU A 20 -0.41 10.40 -3.83
C LEU A 20 1.13 10.41 -3.77
N GLN A 21 1.71 10.33 -2.57
CA GLN A 21 3.16 10.38 -2.40
C GLN A 21 3.77 8.97 -2.55
N PRO A 22 4.83 8.79 -3.36
CA PRO A 22 5.40 7.48 -3.70
C PRO A 22 5.88 6.68 -2.47
N GLN A 23 6.24 7.37 -1.38
CA GLN A 23 6.60 6.78 -0.09
C GLN A 23 5.44 6.06 0.61
N PHE A 24 4.21 6.59 0.54
CA PHE A 24 3.03 5.95 1.14
C PHE A 24 2.69 4.65 0.43
N LEU A 25 2.80 4.65 -0.91
CA LEU A 25 2.60 3.47 -1.73
C LEU A 25 3.63 2.36 -1.40
N ALA A 26 4.88 2.73 -1.12
CA ALA A 26 5.91 1.78 -0.72
C ALA A 26 5.65 1.15 0.65
N VAL A 27 5.20 1.95 1.63
CA VAL A 27 4.83 1.43 2.96
C VAL A 27 3.61 0.51 2.87
N LEU A 28 2.61 0.89 2.06
CA LEU A 28 1.43 0.06 1.82
C LEU A 28 1.79 -1.26 1.11
N ASP A 29 2.72 -1.25 0.14
CA ASP A 29 3.25 -2.46 -0.50
C ASP A 29 3.92 -3.37 0.53
N GLY A 30 4.72 -2.80 1.44
CA GLY A 30 5.32 -3.54 2.55
C GLY A 30 4.30 -4.11 3.54
N ALA A 31 3.21 -3.38 3.82
CA ALA A 31 2.13 -3.85 4.68
C ALA A 31 1.39 -5.04 4.07
N PHE A 32 1.06 -4.99 2.77
CA PHE A 32 0.50 -6.15 2.08
C PHE A 32 1.49 -7.32 2.04
N ALA A 33 2.76 -7.10 1.69
CA ALA A 33 3.75 -8.18 1.69
C ALA A 33 3.88 -8.88 3.06
N THR A 34 3.84 -8.10 4.14
CA THR A 34 3.88 -8.63 5.52
C THR A 34 2.63 -9.45 5.83
N LEU A 35 1.45 -8.97 5.42
CA LEU A 35 0.19 -9.67 5.62
C LEU A 35 0.16 -11.00 4.84
N LEU A 36 0.69 -11.03 3.62
CA LEU A 36 0.81 -12.24 2.80
C LEU A 36 1.66 -13.27 3.51
N VAL A 37 2.83 -12.87 4.03
CA VAL A 37 3.72 -13.76 4.78
C VAL A 37 3.00 -14.37 6.00
N ILE A 38 2.23 -13.54 6.73
CA ILE A 38 1.44 -14.00 7.88
C ILE A 38 0.36 -14.99 7.42
N LEU A 39 -0.40 -14.68 6.36
CA LEU A 39 -1.41 -15.59 5.82
C LEU A 39 -0.77 -16.91 5.36
N PHE A 40 0.39 -16.87 4.71
CA PHE A 40 1.12 -18.06 4.28
C PHE A 40 1.55 -18.91 5.48
N ALA A 41 2.06 -18.29 6.55
CA ALA A 41 2.38 -18.98 7.79
C ALA A 41 1.13 -19.60 8.43
N LEU A 42 -0.01 -18.91 8.41
CA LEU A 42 -1.28 -19.44 8.91
C LEU A 42 -1.85 -20.57 8.04
N VAL A 43 -1.64 -20.57 6.71
CA VAL A 43 -2.03 -21.69 5.82
C VAL A 43 -1.35 -22.97 6.29
N PHE A 44 -0.04 -22.90 6.57
CA PHE A 44 0.73 -24.02 7.08
C PHE A 44 0.25 -24.47 8.47
N LEU A 45 -0.06 -23.52 9.36
CA LEU A 45 -0.46 -23.85 10.73
C LEU A 45 -1.91 -24.38 10.83
N THR A 46 -2.80 -23.92 9.96
CA THR A 46 -4.25 -24.23 10.02
C THR A 46 -4.64 -25.41 9.13
N SER A 47 -3.67 -26.13 8.55
CA SER A 47 -3.91 -27.35 7.77
C SER A 47 -4.83 -27.17 6.55
N GLY A 48 -4.74 -26.01 5.88
CA GLY A 48 -5.36 -25.80 4.55
C GLY A 48 -6.87 -25.51 4.55
N ASN A 49 -7.37 -24.68 5.48
CA ASN A 49 -8.78 -24.25 5.47
C ASN A 49 -9.05 -23.32 4.26
N LEU A 50 -10.12 -23.60 3.49
CA LEU A 50 -10.58 -22.81 2.33
C LEU A 50 -10.68 -21.32 2.65
N HIS A 51 -11.02 -20.98 3.91
CA HIS A 51 -11.10 -19.60 4.37
C HIS A 51 -9.80 -18.80 4.12
N ILE A 52 -8.63 -19.43 4.30
CA ILE A 52 -7.34 -18.73 4.13
C ILE A 52 -7.01 -18.52 2.65
N PHE A 53 -7.44 -19.42 1.77
CA PHE A 53 -7.34 -19.22 0.31
C PHE A 53 -8.12 -18.00 -0.15
N VAL A 54 -9.32 -17.78 0.40
CA VAL A 54 -10.14 -16.59 0.09
C VAL A 54 -9.46 -15.31 0.57
N LEU A 55 -8.85 -15.32 1.77
CA LEU A 55 -8.10 -14.19 2.30
C LEU A 55 -6.91 -13.81 1.40
N ILE A 56 -6.15 -14.81 0.92
CA ILE A 56 -5.03 -14.58 -0.01
C ILE A 56 -5.52 -14.02 -1.35
N ALA A 57 -6.65 -14.52 -1.88
CA ALA A 57 -7.20 -14.03 -3.14
C ALA A 57 -7.66 -12.55 -3.03
N ILE A 58 -8.32 -12.19 -1.92
CA ILE A 58 -8.77 -10.82 -1.67
C ILE A 58 -7.56 -9.89 -1.49
N GLU A 59 -6.53 -10.32 -0.77
CA GLU A 59 -5.28 -9.60 -0.61
C GLU A 59 -4.61 -9.31 -1.97
N LEU A 60 -4.43 -10.33 -2.81
CA LEU A 60 -3.88 -10.16 -4.15
C LEU A 60 -4.73 -9.23 -5.02
N GLY A 61 -6.06 -9.27 -4.87
CA GLY A 61 -6.99 -8.33 -5.51
C GLY A 61 -6.77 -6.89 -5.05
N LEU A 62 -6.59 -6.65 -3.74
CA LEU A 62 -6.26 -5.34 -3.20
C LEU A 62 -4.90 -4.85 -3.71
N TRP A 63 -3.88 -5.71 -3.68
CA TRP A 63 -2.54 -5.40 -4.15
C TRP A 63 -2.52 -5.02 -5.64
N ALA A 64 -3.23 -5.79 -6.47
CA ALA A 64 -3.41 -5.50 -7.88
C ALA A 64 -4.14 -4.17 -8.11
N SER A 65 -5.19 -3.89 -7.32
CA SER A 65 -5.95 -2.63 -7.41
C SER A 65 -5.06 -1.41 -7.17
N VAL A 66 -4.17 -1.49 -6.17
CA VAL A 66 -3.21 -0.42 -5.89
C VAL A 66 -2.17 -0.29 -7.01
N LYS A 67 -1.55 -1.38 -7.45
CA LYS A 67 -0.60 -1.33 -8.58
C LYS A 67 -1.22 -0.74 -9.84
N TRP A 68 -2.46 -1.14 -10.14
CA TRP A 68 -3.22 -0.57 -11.25
C TRP A 68 -3.43 0.94 -11.10
N TYR A 69 -3.80 1.40 -9.90
CA TYR A 69 -3.96 2.82 -9.59
C TYR A 69 -2.67 3.62 -9.82
N THR A 70 -1.51 3.11 -9.37
CA THR A 70 -0.21 3.78 -9.58
C THR A 70 0.19 3.86 -11.05
N MET A 71 -0.06 2.79 -11.82
CA MET A 71 0.18 2.78 -13.26
C MET A 71 -0.74 3.79 -13.97
N HIS A 72 -1.98 3.94 -13.51
CA HIS A 72 -2.91 4.90 -14.08
C HIS A 72 -2.51 6.35 -13.77
N LEU A 73 -2.09 6.63 -12.54
CA LEU A 73 -1.58 7.95 -12.15
C LEU A 73 -0.32 8.36 -12.93
N SER A 74 0.59 7.41 -13.18
CA SER A 74 1.82 7.66 -13.93
C SER A 74 1.56 8.00 -15.40
N LYS A 75 0.40 7.60 -15.94
CA LYS A 75 -0.04 7.92 -17.32
C LYS A 75 -0.73 9.28 -17.42
N LEU A 76 -0.98 9.97 -16.31
CA LEU A 76 -1.61 11.30 -16.35
C LEU A 76 -0.62 12.36 -16.90
N PRO A 77 -1.07 13.23 -17.81
CA PRO A 77 -0.21 14.19 -18.54
C PRO A 77 0.41 15.30 -17.67
N ARG A 78 0.07 15.41 -16.38
CA ARG A 78 0.55 16.47 -15.48
C ARG A 78 2.03 16.34 -15.07
N TYR A 79 2.68 15.19 -15.35
CA TYR A 79 4.13 15.00 -15.16
C TYR A 79 4.95 15.49 -16.38
N ASN A 80 4.40 15.42 -17.59
CA ASN A 80 5.11 15.73 -18.84
C ASN A 80 5.28 17.24 -19.07
N THR A 81 4.43 18.08 -18.47
CA THR A 81 4.47 19.54 -18.62
C THR A 81 5.46 20.25 -17.71
N LEU A 82 6.11 19.56 -16.77
CA LEU A 82 7.11 20.13 -15.84
C LEU A 82 8.57 19.86 -16.22
N LYS A 83 8.81 19.08 -17.29
CA LYS A 83 10.16 18.84 -17.85
C LYS A 83 10.47 19.63 -19.12
N VAL A 84 9.57 20.54 -19.52
CA VAL A 84 9.70 21.38 -20.73
C VAL A 84 10.00 22.86 -20.38
N GLN A 85 10.34 23.14 -19.11
CA GLN A 85 10.94 24.39 -18.64
C GLN A 85 12.35 24.12 -18.14
#